data_AF-A0A091EWX6-F1
#
_entry.id   AF-A0A091EWX6-F1
#
_cell.length_a   1.000
_cell.length_b   1.000
_cell.length_c   1.000
_cell.angle_alpha   90.00
_cell.angle_beta   90.00
_cell.angle_gamma   90.00
#
_symmetry.space_group_name_H-M   'P 1'
#
loop_
_entity.id
_entity.type
_entity.pdbx_description
1 polymer ?
#
loop_
_entity_poly.entity_id
_entity_poly.type
_entity_poly.pdbx_seq_one_letter_code
_entity_poly.pdbx_strand_id
1 'polypeptide(L)'
;SVPIAKQLTSIQALRKGSDLEKAFATAALVYNNYADPKGKLSKAETKSLLQSQFWHVIQGQENKPKYQEIISFLDEDSENKIDFEDFMFLLVSLTLMSDLLQEIKNVTTPK
;
A
#
# COMPACT_ATOMS: atom_id res chain seq x y z
N SER A 1 -11.28 12.53 -8.07
CA SER A 1 -11.28 11.11 -8.46
C SER A 1 -12.53 10.43 -7.93
N VAL A 2 -12.96 9.30 -8.51
CA VAL A 2 -14.11 8.51 -8.04
C VAL A 2 -13.74 7.83 -6.71
N PRO A 3 -14.58 7.89 -5.66
CA PRO A 3 -14.27 7.24 -4.38
C PRO A 3 -14.06 5.72 -4.52
N ILE A 4 -13.06 5.16 -3.83
CA ILE A 4 -12.74 3.72 -3.87
C ILE A 4 -13.97 2.85 -3.57
N ALA A 5 -14.77 3.22 -2.57
CA ALA A 5 -15.99 2.50 -2.22
C ALA A 5 -16.97 2.38 -3.40
N LYS A 6 -17.10 3.43 -4.22
CA LYS A 6 -17.94 3.40 -5.43
C LYS A 6 -17.32 2.56 -6.55
N GLN A 7 -16.00 2.52 -6.64
CA GLN A 7 -15.29 1.66 -7.58
C GLN A 7 -15.49 0.17 -7.21
N LEU A 8 -15.33 -0.19 -5.92
CA LEU A 8 -15.52 -1.55 -5.43
C LEU A 8 -16.93 -2.10 -5.68
N THR A 9 -17.98 -1.31 -5.44
CA THR A 9 -19.37 -1.74 -5.68
C THR A 9 -19.70 -1.98 -7.16
N SER A 10 -18.92 -1.37 -8.06
CA SER A 10 -19.06 -1.53 -9.50
C SER A 10 -18.43 -2.85 -10.00
N ILE A 11 -17.54 -3.48 -9.21
CA ILE A 11 -16.91 -4.75 -9.55
C ILE A 11 -17.83 -5.90 -9.12
N GLN A 12 -18.49 -6.52 -10.09
CA GLN A 12 -19.49 -7.57 -9.83
C GLN A 12 -18.94 -8.76 -9.02
N ALA A 13 -17.70 -9.18 -9.31
CA ALA A 13 -17.03 -10.29 -8.61
C ALA A 13 -16.88 -10.05 -7.10
N LEU A 14 -16.71 -8.80 -6.66
CA LEU A 14 -16.49 -8.46 -5.25
C LEU A 14 -17.76 -8.33 -4.43
N ARG A 15 -18.95 -8.36 -5.06
CA ARG A 15 -20.23 -8.29 -4.33
C ARG A 15 -20.40 -9.41 -3.32
N LYS A 16 -19.88 -10.59 -3.63
CA LYS A 16 -19.85 -11.76 -2.74
C LYS A 16 -18.43 -12.11 -2.27
N GLY A 17 -17.47 -11.21 -2.51
CA GLY A 17 -16.08 -11.42 -2.13
C GLY A 17 -15.89 -11.39 -0.62
N SER A 18 -14.98 -12.22 -0.14
CA SER A 18 -14.41 -12.20 1.21
C SER A 18 -13.71 -10.87 1.51
N ASP A 19 -13.42 -10.63 2.80
CA ASP A 19 -12.72 -9.42 3.22
C ASP A 19 -11.31 -9.34 2.63
N LEU A 20 -10.64 -10.49 2.45
CA LEU A 20 -9.32 -10.55 1.83
C LEU A 20 -9.37 -10.16 0.34
N GLU A 21 -10.33 -10.68 -0.41
CA GLU A 21 -10.51 -10.33 -1.83
C GLU A 21 -10.80 -8.83 -1.98
N LYS A 22 -11.64 -8.28 -1.09
CA LYS A 22 -11.94 -6.84 -1.07
C LYS A 22 -10.72 -6.00 -0.68
N ALA A 23 -9.90 -6.46 0.27
CA ALA A 23 -8.67 -5.77 0.67
C ALA A 23 -7.66 -5.70 -0.48
N PHE A 24 -7.44 -6.82 -1.18
CA PHE A 24 -6.56 -6.84 -2.36
C PHE A 24 -7.09 -5.99 -3.50
N ALA A 25 -8.40 -6.04 -3.78
CA ALA A 25 -9.01 -5.15 -4.77
C ALA A 25 -8.89 -3.68 -4.38
N THR A 26 -9.00 -3.36 -3.09
CA THR A 26 -8.81 -2.00 -2.58
C THR A 26 -7.38 -1.52 -2.84
N ALA A 27 -6.36 -2.35 -2.56
CA ALA A 27 -4.97 -2.02 -2.85
C ALA A 27 -4.73 -1.79 -4.36
N ALA A 28 -5.29 -2.64 -5.22
CA ALA A 28 -5.19 -2.49 -6.68
C ALA A 28 -5.88 -1.20 -7.18
N LEU A 29 -7.06 -0.86 -6.67
CA LEU A 29 -7.76 0.37 -7.05
C LEU A 29 -7.04 1.62 -6.54
N VAL A 30 -6.46 1.59 -5.34
CA VAL A 30 -5.61 2.67 -4.83
C VAL A 30 -4.42 2.85 -5.76
N TYR A 31 -3.70 1.79 -6.11
CA TYR A 31 -2.59 1.85 -7.07
C TYR A 31 -3.02 2.47 -8.42
N ASN A 32 -4.08 1.93 -9.03
CA ASN A 32 -4.56 2.38 -10.34
C ASN A 32 -5.02 3.84 -10.37
N ASN A 33 -5.49 4.38 -9.24
CA ASN A 33 -5.90 5.78 -9.16
C ASN A 33 -4.73 6.77 -9.20
N TYR A 34 -3.51 6.30 -8.93
CA TYR A 34 -2.29 7.11 -8.94
C TYR A 34 -1.40 6.78 -10.14
N ALA A 35 -1.53 5.58 -10.72
CA ALA A 35 -0.72 5.13 -11.83
C ALA A 35 -0.95 5.99 -13.10
N ASP A 36 0.11 6.15 -13.88
CA ASP A 36 0.07 6.82 -15.17
C ASP A 36 -0.71 6.01 -16.22
N PRO A 37 -0.94 6.54 -17.43
CA PRO A 37 -1.64 5.80 -18.50
C PRO A 37 -0.97 4.51 -18.96
N LYS A 38 0.30 4.27 -18.60
CA LYS A 38 1.02 3.02 -18.85
C LYS A 38 0.90 2.04 -17.68
N GLY A 39 0.15 2.40 -16.65
CA GLY A 39 -0.08 1.57 -15.47
C GLY A 39 1.12 1.52 -14.53
N LYS A 40 1.93 2.58 -14.45
CA LYS A 40 3.09 2.66 -13.54
C LYS A 40 3.11 3.93 -12.70
N LEU A 41 3.78 3.87 -11.54
CA LEU A 41 4.03 5.02 -10.66
C LEU A 41 5.48 5.48 -10.76
N SER A 42 5.74 6.78 -10.77
CA SER A 42 7.06 7.27 -10.39
C SER A 42 7.33 7.00 -8.91
N LYS A 43 8.60 6.95 -8.53
CA LYS A 43 8.99 6.78 -7.13
C LYS A 43 8.43 7.88 -6.22
N ALA A 44 8.39 9.12 -6.71
CA ALA A 44 7.79 10.26 -6.00
C ALA A 44 6.27 10.08 -5.79
N GLU A 45 5.54 9.63 -6.82
CA GLU A 45 4.11 9.32 -6.70
C GLU A 45 3.87 8.16 -5.72
N THR A 46 4.71 7.13 -5.73
CA THR A 46 4.63 6.02 -4.75
C THR A 46 4.86 6.53 -3.33
N LYS A 47 5.84 7.41 -3.09
CA LYS A 47 6.08 8.01 -1.78
C LYS A 47 4.86 8.81 -1.30
N SER A 48 4.28 9.63 -2.17
CA SER A 48 3.06 10.39 -1.87
C SER A 48 1.84 9.49 -1.60
N LEU A 49 1.70 8.40 -2.36
CA LEU A 49 0.65 7.40 -2.15
C LEU A 49 0.80 6.77 -0.75
N LEU A 50 1.99 6.30 -0.38
CA LEU A 50 2.24 5.70 0.93
C LEU A 50 1.98 6.68 2.07
N GLN A 51 2.41 7.94 1.92
CA GLN A 51 2.15 9.00 2.90
C GLN A 51 0.67 9.37 3.03
N SER A 52 -0.15 9.17 2.01
CA SER A 52 -1.57 9.53 2.04
C SER A 52 -2.50 8.36 2.41
N GLN A 53 -2.17 7.14 1.98
CA GLN A 53 -3.03 5.96 2.13
C GLN A 53 -2.51 4.95 3.16
N PHE A 54 -1.23 5.04 3.55
CA PHE A 54 -0.58 4.06 4.41
C PHE A 54 0.12 4.69 5.63
N TRP A 55 -0.14 5.97 5.89
CA TRP A 55 0.52 6.77 6.92
C TRP A 55 0.51 6.11 8.29
N HIS A 56 -0.65 5.64 8.77
CA HIS A 56 -0.77 5.08 10.11
C HIS A 56 0.02 3.78 10.32
N VAL A 57 0.40 3.08 9.26
CA VAL A 57 1.27 1.90 9.34
C VAL A 57 2.74 2.31 9.40
N ILE A 58 3.12 3.39 8.70
CA ILE A 58 4.51 3.83 8.58
C ILE A 58 4.92 4.89 9.62
N GLN A 59 3.96 5.59 10.21
CA GLN A 59 4.19 6.61 11.21
C GLN A 59 4.86 5.99 12.45
N GLY A 60 5.94 6.61 12.92
CA GLY A 60 6.71 6.11 14.07
C GLY A 60 7.71 5.00 13.72
N GLN A 61 7.77 4.59 12.45
CA GLN A 61 8.66 3.54 11.97
C GLN A 61 9.95 4.10 11.35
N GLU A 62 10.17 5.42 11.40
CA GLU A 62 11.19 6.13 10.61
C GLU A 62 12.64 5.74 10.95
N ASN A 63 12.85 5.24 12.17
CA ASN A 63 14.16 4.80 12.66
C ASN A 63 14.49 3.34 12.30
N LYS A 64 13.54 2.58 11.75
CA LYS A 64 13.79 1.18 11.39
C LYS A 64 14.64 1.12 10.11
N PRO A 65 15.73 0.32 10.07
CA PRO A 65 16.63 0.27 8.91
C PRO A 65 15.90 -0.02 7.59
N LYS A 66 14.91 -0.93 7.61
CA LYS A 66 14.15 -1.28 6.43
C LYS A 66 13.26 -0.14 5.91
N TYR A 67 12.74 0.71 6.80
CA TYR A 67 12.03 1.93 6.39
C TYR A 67 12.99 2.88 5.65
N GLN A 68 14.17 3.11 6.22
CA GLN A 68 15.17 4.00 5.63
C GLN A 68 15.65 3.51 4.26
N GLU A 69 15.86 2.19 4.10
CA GLU A 69 16.15 1.57 2.80
C GLU A 69 15.05 1.88 1.77
N ILE A 70 13.78 1.67 2.13
CA ILE A 70 12.64 1.88 1.24
C ILE A 70 12.52 3.35 0.85
N ILE A 71 12.59 4.27 1.83
CA ILE A 71 12.51 5.70 1.54
C ILE A 71 13.70 6.17 0.69
N SER A 72 14.91 5.66 0.94
CA SER A 72 16.08 6.01 0.13
C SER A 72 15.91 5.52 -1.31
N PHE A 73 15.43 4.29 -1.50
CA PHE A 73 15.08 3.77 -2.82
C PHE A 73 14.03 4.64 -3.52
N LEU A 74 13.03 5.15 -2.80
CA LEU A 74 12.00 6.03 -3.36
C LEU A 74 12.48 7.48 -3.60
N ASP A 75 13.54 7.92 -2.95
CA ASP A 75 14.13 9.26 -3.09
C ASP A 75 15.24 9.31 -4.15
N GLU A 76 15.70 8.16 -4.65
CA GLU A 76 16.60 8.09 -5.80
C GLU A 76 15.95 8.76 -7.03
N ASP A 77 16.62 9.78 -7.56
CA ASP A 77 16.25 10.44 -8.80
C ASP A 77 16.52 9.50 -9.99
N SER A 78 15.52 8.69 -10.32
CA SER A 78 15.57 7.78 -11.45
C SER A 78 14.23 7.68 -12.17
N GLU A 79 14.31 7.48 -13.49
CA GLU A 79 13.15 7.26 -14.36
C GLU A 79 12.52 5.86 -14.18
N ASN A 80 13.09 5.03 -13.30
CA ASN A 80 12.58 3.69 -13.03
C ASN A 80 11.23 3.80 -12.30
N LYS A 81 10.17 3.40 -13.01
CA LYS A 81 8.81 3.39 -12.49
C LYS A 81 8.48 2.08 -11.78
N ILE A 82 7.64 2.20 -10.76
CA ILE A 82 7.14 1.13 -9.91
C ILE A 82 5.87 0.57 -10.55
N ASP A 83 5.90 -0.70 -10.92
CA ASP A 83 4.71 -1.42 -11.34
C ASP A 83 3.88 -1.94 -10.14
N PHE A 84 2.79 -2.65 -10.41
CA PHE A 84 1.91 -3.12 -9.34
C PHE A 84 2.57 -4.20 -8.46
N GLU A 85 3.43 -5.04 -9.03
CA GLU A 85 4.12 -6.09 -8.28
C GLU A 85 5.10 -5.48 -7.28
N ASP A 86 5.92 -4.52 -7.75
CA ASP A 86 6.85 -3.77 -6.90
C ASP A 86 6.10 -3.01 -5.79
N PHE A 87 4.97 -2.38 -6.12
CA PHE A 87 4.14 -1.68 -5.14
C PHE A 87 3.62 -2.62 -4.04
N MET A 88 3.14 -3.82 -4.41
CA MET A 88 2.69 -4.81 -3.44
C MET A 88 3.84 -5.32 -2.57
N PHE A 89 5.03 -5.49 -3.14
CA PHE A 89 6.23 -5.84 -2.38
C PHE A 89 6.59 -4.77 -1.34
N LEU A 90 6.46 -3.48 -1.68
CA LEU A 90 6.64 -2.38 -0.74
C LEU A 90 5.60 -2.41 0.39
N LEU A 91 4.31 -2.61 0.08
CA LEU A 91 3.26 -2.70 1.12
C LEU A 91 3.53 -3.85 2.10
N VAL A 92 3.90 -5.03 1.58
CA VAL A 92 4.25 -6.18 2.41
C VAL A 92 5.48 -5.89 3.25
N SER A 93 6.54 -5.33 2.67
CA SER A 93 7.77 -4.99 3.37
C SER A 93 7.54 -3.99 4.51
N LEU A 94 6.76 -2.93 4.25
CA LEU A 94 6.39 -1.93 5.26
C LEU A 94 5.53 -2.56 6.36
N THR A 95 4.58 -3.41 6.00
CA THR A 95 3.72 -4.11 6.96
C THR A 95 4.53 -5.02 7.89
N LEU A 96 5.43 -5.84 7.33
CA LEU A 96 6.27 -6.76 8.11
C LEU A 96 7.28 -6.03 9.00
N MET A 97 7.75 -4.86 8.56
CA MET A 97 8.66 -4.00 9.30
C MET A 97 7.94 -3.24 10.43
N SER A 98 6.70 -2.80 10.19
CA SER A 98 5.87 -2.07 11.15
C SER A 98 5.48 -2.92 12.36
N ASP A 99 4.92 -2.26 13.39
CA ASP A 99 4.41 -2.95 14.58
C ASP A 99 3.01 -3.56 14.37
N LEU A 100 2.39 -3.37 13.21
CA LEU A 100 1.00 -3.77 12.93
C LEU A 100 0.73 -5.26 13.23
N LEU A 101 1.62 -6.17 12.86
CA LEU A 101 1.42 -7.60 13.13
C LEU A 101 1.51 -7.93 14.62
N GLN A 102 2.31 -7.19 15.39
CA GLN A 102 2.35 -7.33 16.84
C GLN A 102 1.10 -6.76 17.48
N GLU A 103 0.63 -5.59 17.02
CA GLU A 103 -0.62 -4.97 17.46
C GLU A 103 -1.83 -5.90 17.23
N ILE A 104 -1.94 -6.48 16.02
CA ILE A 104 -2.98 -7.46 15.71
C ILE A 104 -2.93 -8.64 16.68
N LYS A 105 -1.74 -9.22 16.92
CA LYS A 105 -1.58 -10.34 17.87
C LYS A 105 -2.05 -9.96 19.27
N ASN A 106 -1.73 -8.76 19.74
CA ASN A 106 -2.12 -8.28 21.07
C ASN A 106 -3.65 -8.14 21.21
N VAL A 107 -4.36 -7.87 20.12
CA VAL A 107 -5.83 -7.79 20.09
C VAL A 107 -6.49 -9.17 19.97
N THR A 108 -5.88 -10.09 19.21
CA THR A 108 -6.48 -11.40 18.91
C THR A 108 -6.14 -12.49 19.93
N THR A 109 -5.16 -12.27 20.81
CA THR A 109 -4.82 -13.24 21.86
C THR A 109 -5.80 -13.06 23.03
N PRO A 110 -6.62 -14.08 23.38
CA PRO A 110 -7.48 -14.00 24.55
C PRO A 110 -6.63 -13.84 25.81
N LYS A 111 -7.08 -13.00 26.76
CA LYS A 111 -6.51 -12.94 28.11
C LYS A 111 -6.68 -14.27 28.83
#